data_AF-A0AAD4FBW5-F1
#
_entry.id   AF-A0AAD4FBW5-F1
#
_cell.length_a   1.000
_cell.length_b   1.000
_cell.length_c   1.000
_cell.angle_alpha   90.00
_cell.angle_beta   90.00
_cell.angle_gamma   90.00
#
_symmetry.space_group_name_H-M   'P 1'
#
loop_
_entity.id
_entity.type
_entity.pdbx_description
1 polymer ?
#
loop_
_entity_poly.entity_id
_entity_poly.type
_entity_poly.pdbx_seq_one_letter_code
_entity_poly.pdbx_strand_id
1 'polypeptide(L)'
;MRTFSILAATAAITLPVMADFYIYSVQESITVDGSVLNGYSFFAGPPSCADVGSDWYPSASDLSGKNASGVRCKGCSLAIEGGDSVAVTELEFKTKWGHYTYYEDRDGALVDIDDVVVGNCHTDASDTFDCFYGTGSSIGGSQLFCSTSLAIP
;
A
#
# COMPACT_ATOMS: atom_id res chain seq x y z
N MET A 1 46.85 -4.08 -43.50
CA MET A 1 45.43 -4.31 -43.18
C MET A 1 45.20 -3.86 -41.74
N ARG A 2 44.32 -2.87 -41.51
CA ARG A 2 43.97 -2.35 -40.17
C ARG A 2 42.66 -2.98 -39.74
N THR A 3 42.68 -3.79 -38.68
CA THR A 3 41.50 -4.40 -38.06
C THR A 3 40.84 -3.38 -37.12
N PHE A 4 39.60 -3.01 -37.41
CA PHE A 4 38.74 -2.26 -36.51
C PHE A 4 37.99 -3.27 -35.63
N SER A 5 38.25 -3.28 -34.33
CA SER A 5 37.45 -4.02 -33.35
C SER A 5 36.24 -3.17 -32.98
N ILE A 6 35.05 -3.65 -33.30
CA ILE A 6 33.78 -3.04 -32.90
C ILE A 6 33.43 -3.62 -31.52
N LEU A 7 33.46 -2.79 -30.47
CA LEU A 7 32.84 -3.12 -29.19
C LEU A 7 31.32 -3.01 -29.36
N ALA A 8 30.60 -4.13 -29.32
CA ALA A 8 29.16 -4.13 -29.19
C ALA A 8 28.79 -3.87 -27.72
N ALA A 9 28.19 -2.72 -27.44
CA ALA A 9 27.61 -2.41 -26.14
C ALA A 9 26.26 -3.11 -26.02
N THR A 10 26.18 -4.17 -25.22
CA THR A 10 24.92 -4.79 -24.81
C THR A 10 24.22 -3.86 -23.82
N ALA A 11 23.24 -3.09 -24.29
CA ALA A 11 22.31 -2.39 -23.41
C ALA A 11 21.40 -3.43 -22.73
N ALA A 12 21.52 -3.60 -21.42
CA ALA A 12 20.62 -4.41 -20.64
C ALA A 12 19.26 -3.69 -20.56
N ILE A 13 18.25 -4.24 -21.22
CA ILE A 13 16.87 -3.77 -21.13
C ILE A 13 16.33 -4.24 -19.77
N THR A 14 16.37 -3.37 -18.76
CA THR A 14 15.61 -3.58 -17.53
C THR A 14 14.14 -3.33 -17.86
N LEU A 15 13.38 -4.39 -18.09
CA LEU A 15 11.92 -4.25 -18.14
C LEU A 15 11.46 -3.78 -16.74
N PRO A 16 10.64 -2.72 -16.64
CA PRO A 16 10.04 -2.36 -15.37
C PRO A 16 9.20 -3.56 -14.92
N VAL A 17 9.57 -4.15 -13.79
CA VAL A 17 8.71 -5.13 -13.12
C VAL A 17 7.52 -4.33 -12.61
N MET A 18 6.35 -4.55 -13.19
CA MET A 18 5.12 -4.06 -12.59
C MET A 18 4.94 -4.80 -11.26
N ALA A 19 4.91 -4.07 -10.16
CA ALA A 19 4.59 -4.58 -8.84
C ALA A 19 3.11 -4.31 -8.56
N ASP A 20 2.39 -5.38 -8.27
CA ASP A 20 1.01 -5.33 -7.82
C ASP A 20 0.99 -5.44 -6.30
N PHE A 21 0.21 -4.60 -5.64
CA PHE A 21 0.12 -4.57 -4.19
C PHE A 21 -1.27 -4.18 -3.70
N TYR A 22 -1.57 -4.59 -2.49
CA TYR A 22 -2.81 -4.29 -1.79
C TYR A 22 -2.55 -3.34 -0.63
N ILE A 23 -3.52 -2.47 -0.35
CA ILE A 23 -3.58 -1.66 0.86
C ILE A 23 -4.75 -2.13 1.69
N TYR A 24 -4.49 -2.53 2.94
CA TYR A 24 -5.50 -2.95 3.90
C TYR A 24 -5.68 -1.87 4.96
N SER A 25 -6.92 -1.65 5.40
CA SER A 25 -7.18 -1.03 6.69
C SER A 25 -7.05 -2.10 7.77
N VAL A 26 -6.39 -1.76 8.87
CA VAL A 26 -6.04 -2.74 9.91
C VAL A 26 -6.38 -2.17 11.28
N GLN A 27 -7.02 -3.00 12.10
CA GLN A 27 -7.23 -2.76 13.51
C GLN A 27 -6.42 -3.78 14.32
N GLU A 28 -5.52 -3.28 15.15
CA GLU A 28 -4.78 -4.09 16.12
C GLU A 28 -5.38 -3.90 17.51
N SER A 29 -5.73 -4.99 18.18
CA SER A 29 -6.18 -4.99 19.57
C SER A 29 -5.10 -5.58 20.45
N ILE A 30 -4.67 -4.84 21.48
CA ILE A 30 -3.65 -5.28 22.43
C ILE A 30 -4.35 -5.74 23.71
N THR A 31 -4.25 -7.02 24.04
CA THR A 31 -4.98 -7.62 25.18
C THR A 31 -4.45 -7.14 26.52
N VAL A 32 -3.16 -6.80 26.60
CA VAL A 32 -2.47 -6.48 27.86
C VAL A 32 -2.95 -5.17 28.47
N ASP A 33 -3.21 -4.15 27.66
CA ASP A 33 -3.65 -2.81 28.09
C ASP A 33 -5.03 -2.42 27.55
N GLY A 34 -5.64 -3.24 26.69
CA GLY A 34 -6.93 -2.99 26.06
C GLY A 34 -6.88 -1.94 24.95
N SER A 35 -5.69 -1.55 24.49
CA SER A 35 -5.52 -0.55 23.44
C SER A 35 -5.99 -1.09 22.09
N VAL A 36 -6.61 -0.22 21.29
CA VAL A 36 -6.96 -0.48 19.90
C VAL A 36 -6.24 0.53 19.01
N LEU A 37 -5.44 0.04 18.07
CA LEU A 37 -4.70 0.85 17.11
C LEU A 37 -5.28 0.65 15.72
N ASN A 38 -5.52 1.75 15.00
CA ASN A 38 -6.00 1.71 13.62
C ASN A 38 -4.92 2.24 12.68
N GLY A 39 -4.68 1.50 11.61
CA GLY A 39 -3.67 1.84 10.62
C GLY A 39 -3.89 1.09 9.32
N TYR A 40 -2.81 0.95 8.58
CA TYR A 40 -2.84 0.37 7.25
C TYR A 40 -1.63 -0.53 7.04
N SER A 41 -1.80 -1.55 6.22
CA SER A 41 -0.71 -2.45 5.83
C SER A 41 -0.68 -2.66 4.33
N PHE A 42 0.52 -2.93 3.82
CA PHE A 42 0.81 -3.06 2.40
C PHE A 42 1.34 -4.47 2.13
N PHE A 43 0.76 -5.16 1.15
CA PHE A 43 1.14 -6.54 0.84
C PHE A 43 1.16 -6.78 -0.68
N ALA A 44 2.11 -7.57 -1.15
CA ALA A 44 2.22 -8.01 -2.55
C ALA A 44 1.03 -8.90 -3.01
N GLY A 45 0.23 -9.37 -2.06
CA GLY A 45 -0.89 -10.28 -2.26
C GLY A 45 -1.70 -10.43 -0.97
N PRO A 46 -2.78 -11.22 -0.98
CA PRO A 46 -3.54 -11.54 0.22
C PRO A 46 -2.63 -12.12 1.32
N PRO A 47 -2.59 -11.52 2.53
CA PRO A 47 -1.65 -11.90 3.57
C PRO A 47 -2.11 -13.15 4.33
N SER A 48 -1.15 -13.92 4.83
CA SER A 48 -1.37 -14.86 5.92
C SER A 48 -1.05 -14.20 7.27
N CYS A 49 -1.44 -14.83 8.38
CA CYS A 49 -1.05 -14.34 9.72
C CYS A 49 0.46 -14.37 10.00
N ALA A 50 1.27 -14.99 9.13
CA ALA A 50 2.72 -14.88 9.22
C ALA A 50 3.27 -13.58 8.61
N ASP A 51 2.50 -12.93 7.74
CA ASP A 51 2.87 -11.72 7.01
C ASP A 51 2.44 -10.44 7.76
N VAL A 52 1.41 -10.55 8.61
CA VAL A 52 0.83 -9.43 9.35
C VAL A 52 1.78 -8.94 10.46
N GLY A 53 1.99 -7.62 10.51
CA GLY A 53 2.80 -6.95 11.54
C GLY A 53 4.17 -6.45 11.08
N SER A 54 4.62 -6.77 9.87
CA SER A 54 5.92 -6.29 9.35
C SER A 54 5.87 -4.90 8.72
N ASP A 55 4.73 -4.50 8.16
CA ASP A 55 4.58 -3.29 7.35
C ASP A 55 3.29 -2.52 7.66
N TRP A 56 3.12 -2.18 8.95
CA TRP A 56 2.00 -1.40 9.47
C TRP A 56 2.35 0.10 9.59
N TYR A 57 1.41 0.96 9.18
CA TYR A 57 1.53 2.42 9.23
C TYR A 57 0.30 3.03 9.91
N PRO A 58 0.48 3.98 10.84
CA PRO A 58 -0.63 4.58 11.56
C PRO A 58 -1.51 5.44 10.64
N SER A 59 -2.78 5.55 11.00
CA SER A 59 -3.66 6.57 10.42
C SER A 59 -3.15 7.97 10.77
N ALA A 60 -3.10 8.87 9.78
CA ALA A 60 -2.64 10.25 9.95
C ALA A 60 -3.65 11.25 9.37
N SER A 61 -3.79 12.41 10.01
CA SER A 61 -4.62 13.50 9.49
C SER A 61 -3.86 14.45 8.55
N ASP A 62 -2.52 14.45 8.63
CA ASP A 62 -1.62 15.30 7.84
C ASP A 62 -0.29 14.58 7.60
N LEU A 63 0.17 14.57 6.35
CA LEU A 63 1.43 13.97 5.90
C LEU A 63 2.43 14.98 5.30
N SER A 64 2.12 16.28 5.37
CA SER A 64 2.94 17.37 4.82
C SER A 64 4.29 17.55 5.52
N GLY A 65 4.39 17.11 6.79
CA GLY A 65 5.61 17.23 7.58
C GLY A 65 6.76 16.40 7.04
N LYS A 66 7.99 16.94 7.07
CA LYS A 66 9.20 16.24 6.60
C LYS A 66 9.36 14.85 7.25
N ASN A 67 9.07 14.75 8.55
CA ASN A 67 9.19 13.51 9.34
C ASN A 67 7.86 12.76 9.51
N ALA A 68 6.80 13.16 8.78
CA ALA A 68 5.54 12.44 8.82
C ALA A 68 5.68 11.06 8.18
N SER A 69 4.96 10.09 8.70
CA SER A 69 4.81 8.73 8.17
C SER A 69 3.43 8.25 8.56
N GLY A 70 2.75 7.50 7.68
CA GLY A 70 1.39 7.07 7.91
C GLY A 70 0.55 7.08 6.63
N VAL A 71 -0.75 6.91 6.83
CA VAL A 71 -1.75 6.92 5.76
C VAL A 71 -2.90 7.82 6.15
N ARG A 72 -3.29 8.70 5.24
CA ARG A 72 -4.50 9.51 5.31
C ARG A 72 -5.47 8.98 4.26
N CYS A 73 -6.65 8.53 4.67
CA CYS A 73 -7.63 8.00 3.74
C CYS A 73 -9.00 8.66 3.91
N LYS A 74 -9.63 9.01 2.79
CA LYS A 74 -11.03 9.42 2.69
C LYS A 74 -11.84 8.28 2.09
N GLY A 75 -12.86 7.84 2.83
CA GLY A 75 -13.76 6.77 2.40
C GLY A 75 -13.24 5.35 2.64
N CYS A 76 -12.11 5.19 3.33
CA CYS A 76 -11.72 3.90 3.90
C CYS A 76 -12.65 3.53 5.07
N SER A 77 -12.86 2.23 5.23
CA SER A 77 -13.55 1.62 6.36
C SER A 77 -12.79 0.38 6.80
N LEU A 78 -13.04 -0.09 8.02
CA LEU A 78 -12.64 -1.44 8.40
C LEU A 78 -13.59 -2.39 7.68
N ALA A 79 -13.18 -2.91 6.51
CA ALA A 79 -14.00 -3.76 5.64
C ALA A 79 -14.19 -5.19 6.20
N ILE A 80 -14.49 -5.30 7.49
CA ILE A 80 -14.46 -6.54 8.26
C ILE A 80 -15.84 -7.21 8.29
N GLU A 81 -16.91 -6.42 8.12
CA GLU A 81 -18.26 -6.95 8.01
C GLU A 81 -18.66 -6.97 6.53
N GLY A 82 -18.73 -8.17 5.96
CA GLY A 82 -18.98 -8.47 4.53
C GLY A 82 -20.28 -7.87 3.98
N GLY A 83 -20.27 -6.55 3.79
CA GLY A 83 -21.41 -5.71 3.43
C GLY A 83 -21.09 -4.22 3.41
N ASP A 84 -20.04 -3.76 4.11
CA ASP A 84 -19.57 -2.38 3.98
C ASP A 84 -18.82 -2.20 2.66
N SER A 85 -19.43 -1.43 1.76
CA SER A 85 -18.78 -0.98 0.54
C SER A 85 -17.61 -0.08 0.90
N VAL A 86 -16.38 -0.53 0.65
CA VAL A 86 -15.23 0.36 0.60
C VAL A 86 -15.49 1.39 -0.51
N ALA A 87 -15.30 2.66 -0.21
CA ALA A 87 -15.53 3.76 -1.15
C ALA A 87 -14.37 4.76 -1.04
N VAL A 88 -13.14 4.27 -1.24
CA VAL A 88 -11.95 5.12 -1.17
C VAL A 88 -12.01 6.15 -2.29
N THR A 89 -12.10 7.42 -1.91
CA THR A 89 -12.09 8.56 -2.84
C THR A 89 -10.69 9.16 -2.99
N GLU A 90 -9.91 9.12 -1.91
CA GLU A 90 -8.54 9.63 -1.86
C GLU A 90 -7.75 8.88 -0.77
N LEU A 91 -6.55 8.41 -1.09
CA LEU A 91 -5.66 7.78 -0.11
C LEU A 91 -4.24 8.27 -0.33
N GLU A 92 -3.72 9.02 0.64
CA GLU A 92 -2.35 9.51 0.67
C GLU A 92 -1.55 8.68 1.66
N PHE A 93 -0.37 8.22 1.26
CA PHE A 93 0.53 7.51 2.15
C PHE A 93 1.97 8.00 2.02
N LYS A 94 2.64 8.04 3.17
CA LYS A 94 4.06 8.35 3.29
C LYS A 94 4.72 7.26 4.11
N THR A 95 5.50 6.43 3.44
CA THR A 95 6.06 5.18 3.97
C THR A 95 7.54 5.09 3.65
N LYS A 96 8.18 3.95 3.95
CA LYS A 96 9.57 3.69 3.55
C LYS A 96 9.75 3.63 2.02
N TRP A 97 8.69 3.41 1.25
CA TRP A 97 8.73 3.31 -0.22
C TRP A 97 8.60 4.67 -0.92
N GLY A 98 8.08 5.70 -0.23
CA GLY A 98 7.92 7.03 -0.79
C GLY A 98 6.67 7.73 -0.27
N HIS A 99 6.25 8.77 -1.00
CA HIS A 99 5.06 9.56 -0.72
C HIS A 99 4.18 9.59 -1.97
N TYR A 100 3.00 9.01 -1.86
CA TYR A 100 2.10 8.83 -2.98
C TYR A 100 0.65 9.13 -2.60
N THR A 101 -0.16 9.46 -3.59
CA THR A 101 -1.60 9.68 -3.41
C THR A 101 -2.39 8.98 -4.51
N TYR A 102 -3.40 8.22 -4.11
CA TYR A 102 -4.45 7.70 -4.97
C TYR A 102 -5.62 8.69 -5.07
N TYR A 103 -6.18 8.83 -6.27
CA TYR A 103 -7.35 9.65 -6.56
C TYR A 103 -8.39 8.86 -7.37
N GLU A 104 -9.59 8.65 -6.81
CA GLU A 104 -10.71 8.04 -7.52
C GLU A 104 -11.16 8.92 -8.71
N ASP A 105 -11.24 10.24 -8.49
CA ASP A 105 -11.69 11.23 -9.48
C ASP A 105 -10.71 11.45 -10.64
N ARG A 106 -9.59 10.71 -10.66
CA ARG A 106 -8.58 10.70 -11.72
C ARG A 106 -8.41 9.30 -12.32
N ASP A 107 -9.52 8.60 -12.51
CA ASP A 107 -9.56 7.23 -13.05
C ASP A 107 -8.70 6.25 -12.23
N GLY A 108 -8.58 6.48 -10.92
CA GLY A 108 -7.79 5.66 -10.01
C GLY A 108 -6.27 5.89 -10.06
N ALA A 109 -5.81 7.04 -10.57
CA ALA A 109 -4.39 7.35 -10.65
C ALA A 109 -3.70 7.30 -9.28
N LEU A 110 -2.54 6.64 -9.23
CA LEU A 110 -1.56 6.74 -8.14
C LEU A 110 -0.46 7.70 -8.59
N VAL A 111 -0.30 8.81 -7.88
CA VAL A 111 0.69 9.86 -8.19
C VAL A 111 1.74 10.00 -7.11
N ASP A 112 2.92 10.48 -7.46
CA ASP A 112 3.94 10.91 -6.50
C ASP A 112 3.71 12.36 -6.01
N ILE A 113 4.67 12.89 -5.23
CA ILE A 113 4.59 14.25 -4.65
C ILE A 113 4.63 15.37 -5.70
N ASP A 114 5.14 15.08 -6.90
CA ASP A 114 5.21 16.03 -8.01
C ASP A 114 3.98 15.89 -8.95
N ASP A 115 2.95 15.17 -8.52
CA ASP A 115 1.71 14.87 -9.26
C ASP A 115 1.96 14.03 -10.54
N VAL A 116 3.07 13.29 -10.59
CA VAL A 116 3.40 12.39 -11.70
C VAL A 116 2.72 11.05 -11.46
N VAL A 117 1.97 10.56 -12.46
CA VAL A 117 1.32 9.25 -12.41
C VAL A 117 2.38 8.14 -12.43
N VAL A 118 2.40 7.33 -11.38
CA VAL A 118 3.33 6.21 -11.18
C VAL A 118 2.64 4.85 -11.17
N GLY A 119 1.31 4.82 -11.15
CA GLY A 119 0.52 3.61 -11.16
C GLY A 119 -0.97 3.89 -11.26
N ASN A 120 -1.76 2.83 -11.11
CA ASN A 120 -3.21 2.89 -11.07
C ASN A 120 -3.72 1.95 -9.99
N CYS A 121 -4.76 2.35 -9.29
CA CYS A 121 -5.43 1.53 -8.29
C CYS A 121 -6.92 1.51 -8.54
N HIS A 122 -7.58 0.50 -7.99
CA HIS A 122 -9.03 0.46 -7.86
C HIS A 122 -9.41 0.02 -6.46
N THR A 123 -10.60 0.43 -6.04
CA THR A 123 -11.20 -0.02 -4.79
C THR A 123 -11.33 -1.53 -4.81
N ASP A 124 -10.80 -2.16 -3.76
CA ASP A 124 -10.87 -3.59 -3.53
C ASP A 124 -11.39 -3.83 -2.12
N ALA A 125 -12.35 -4.74 -1.99
CA ALA A 125 -12.92 -5.18 -0.71
C ALA A 125 -13.08 -6.71 -0.71
N SER A 126 -12.23 -7.39 -1.48
CA SER A 126 -12.37 -8.81 -1.80
C SER A 126 -11.71 -9.72 -0.76
N ASP A 127 -10.85 -9.18 0.11
CA ASP A 127 -10.07 -9.97 1.06
C ASP A 127 -10.10 -9.37 2.47
N THR A 128 -10.09 -10.26 3.46
CA THR A 128 -9.98 -9.94 4.88
C THR A 128 -9.10 -10.96 5.60
N PHE A 129 -8.47 -10.53 6.69
CA PHE A 129 -7.74 -11.42 7.60
C PHE A 129 -8.14 -11.16 9.05
N ASP A 130 -8.05 -12.22 9.86
CA ASP A 130 -8.24 -12.18 11.31
C ASP A 130 -7.17 -13.08 11.97
N CYS A 131 -6.24 -12.43 12.68
CA CYS A 131 -5.06 -13.06 13.24
C CYS A 131 -4.98 -12.83 14.75
N PHE A 132 -4.74 -13.90 15.51
CA PHE A 132 -4.63 -13.86 16.96
C PHE A 132 -3.23 -14.29 17.42
N TYR A 133 -2.60 -13.47 18.26
CA TYR A 133 -1.20 -13.65 18.70
C TYR A 133 -1.04 -13.88 20.21
N GLY A 134 -2.11 -14.27 20.91
CA GLY A 134 -2.09 -14.54 22.35
C GLY A 134 -2.05 -13.29 23.23
N THR A 135 -1.28 -12.27 22.84
CA THR A 135 -1.20 -10.95 23.50
C THR A 135 -2.02 -9.87 22.79
N GLY A 136 -2.71 -10.22 21.71
CA GLY A 136 -3.51 -9.32 20.90
C GLY A 136 -4.09 -10.01 19.67
N SER A 137 -4.79 -9.23 18.87
CA SER A 137 -5.28 -9.61 17.54
C SER A 137 -5.02 -8.51 16.52
N SER A 138 -4.99 -8.90 15.25
CA SER A 138 -4.95 -7.99 14.12
C SER A 138 -5.99 -8.44 13.11
N ILE A 139 -6.91 -7.55 12.80
CA ILE A 139 -7.97 -7.76 11.81
C ILE A 139 -7.83 -6.72 10.73
N GLY A 140 -8.04 -7.10 9.48
CA GLY A 140 -7.93 -6.18 8.36
C GLY A 140 -8.80 -6.54 7.18
N GLY A 141 -9.08 -5.53 6.36
CA GLY A 141 -9.81 -5.70 5.11
C GLY A 141 -9.17 -4.87 4.00
N SER A 142 -9.10 -5.45 2.80
CA SER A 142 -8.53 -4.77 1.64
C SER A 142 -9.31 -3.50 1.32
N GLN A 143 -8.61 -2.47 0.83
CA GLN A 143 -9.17 -1.17 0.49
C GLN A 143 -8.90 -0.79 -0.97
N LEU A 144 -7.65 -1.00 -1.40
CA LEU A 144 -7.19 -0.75 -2.76
C LEU A 144 -6.34 -1.92 -3.23
N PHE A 145 -6.48 -2.24 -4.51
CA PHE A 145 -5.47 -2.97 -5.28
C PHE A 145 -4.81 -2.00 -6.25
N CYS A 146 -3.48 -2.01 -6.30
CA CYS A 146 -2.68 -1.09 -7.08
C CYS A 146 -1.68 -1.83 -7.97
N SER A 147 -1.48 -1.33 -9.18
CA SER A 147 -0.42 -1.76 -10.10
C SER A 147 0.50 -0.58 -10.39
N THR A 148 1.81 -0.76 -10.19
CA THR A 148 2.81 0.29 -10.39
C THR A 148 4.11 -0.26 -10.96
N SER A 149 4.95 0.59 -11.57
CA SER A 149 6.32 0.22 -11.95
C SER A 149 7.35 0.41 -10.82
N LEU A 150 6.88 0.86 -9.65
CA LEU A 150 7.70 1.13 -8.47
C LEU A 150 7.85 -0.11 -7.59
N ALA A 151 8.91 -0.13 -6.78
CA ALA A 151 9.12 -1.17 -5.76
C ALA A 151 8.34 -0.83 -4.48
N ILE A 152 7.01 -0.99 -4.56
CA ILE A 152 6.07 -1.08 -3.43
C ILE A 152 5.77 -2.58 -3.25
N PRO A 153 5.56 -3.11 -2.03
CA PRO A 153 5.67 -4.54 -1.73
C PRO A 153 4.90 -5.44 -2.67
#